data_AF-A0AAU5X6Y3-F1
#
_entry.id   AF-A0AAU5X6Y3-F1
#
_cell.length_a   1.000
_cell.length_b   1.000
_cell.length_c   1.000
_cell.angle_alpha   90.00
_cell.angle_beta   90.00
_cell.angle_gamma   90.00
#
_symmetry.space_group_name_H-M   'P 1'
#
loop_
_entity.id
_entity.type
_entity.pdbx_description
1 polymer ?
#
loop_
_entity_poly.entity_id
_entity_poly.type
_entity_poly.pdbx_seq_one_letter_code
_entity_poly.pdbx_strand_id
1 'polypeptide(L)'
;MAHPFSAWPMAFVVTPSDGRDDRRWWGGCAWDSFGISAALGLDVRIDTACPNCGAQLALAIGPATPPPATLAVWFPKPADQWWDDVVGTCTMIRMFCDRSHVEEWSRREGQRGGQTVDAITVWRLSGPWYGDRLRPDYAAHTRDHNQTLLQQCGLVGDFWRLPRTRPAREPG
;
A
#
# COMPACT_ATOMS: atom_id res chain seq x y z
N MET A 1 -1.06 -9.29 -11.10
CA MET A 1 -1.59 -8.10 -10.39
C MET A 1 -1.61 -6.95 -11.38
N ALA A 2 -2.56 -6.04 -11.25
CA ALA A 2 -2.71 -4.85 -12.07
C ALA A 2 -2.85 -3.66 -11.11
N HIS A 3 -1.72 -3.15 -10.59
CA HIS A 3 -1.71 -2.24 -9.45
C HIS A 3 -2.61 -1.02 -9.69
N PRO A 4 -3.47 -0.66 -8.72
CA PRO A 4 -3.51 -1.16 -7.34
C PRO A 4 -4.39 -2.42 -7.11
N PHE A 5 -4.94 -3.02 -8.16
CA PHE A 5 -5.87 -4.15 -8.09
C PHE A 5 -5.18 -5.52 -8.21
N SER A 6 -5.72 -6.51 -7.52
CA SER A 6 -5.38 -7.92 -7.68
C SER A 6 -6.59 -8.73 -8.15
N ALA A 7 -6.36 -9.64 -9.12
CA ALA A 7 -7.33 -10.66 -9.49
C ALA A 7 -7.25 -11.91 -8.58
N TRP A 8 -6.19 -12.03 -7.78
CA TRP A 8 -6.00 -13.10 -6.81
C TRP A 8 -6.49 -12.63 -5.43
N PRO A 9 -7.11 -13.51 -4.62
CA PRO A 9 -7.46 -13.19 -3.24
C PRO A 9 -6.22 -12.77 -2.45
N MET A 10 -6.31 -11.65 -1.72
CA MET A 10 -5.23 -11.08 -0.93
C MET A 10 -5.71 -10.79 0.50
N ALA A 11 -4.83 -10.31 1.37
CA ALA A 11 -5.20 -9.99 2.76
C ALA A 11 -6.00 -8.68 2.93
N PHE A 12 -6.32 -7.97 1.83
CA PHE A 12 -6.99 -6.66 1.85
C PHE A 12 -8.22 -6.68 0.94
N VAL A 13 -9.40 -6.76 1.56
CA VAL A 13 -10.67 -6.56 0.85
C VAL A 13 -11.00 -5.08 0.87
N VAL A 14 -11.35 -4.51 -0.28
CA VAL A 14 -11.81 -3.14 -0.41
C VAL A 14 -13.24 -3.14 -0.93
N THR A 15 -14.14 -2.43 -0.24
CA THR A 15 -15.56 -2.31 -0.60
C THR A 15 -15.99 -0.84 -0.52
N PRO A 16 -16.93 -0.36 -1.34
CA PRO A 16 -17.46 1.00 -1.19
C PRO A 16 -18.14 1.20 0.16
N SER A 17 -18.00 2.40 0.73
CA SER A 17 -18.58 2.73 2.05
C SER A 17 -20.08 3.05 2.01
N ASP A 18 -20.69 3.16 0.82
CA ASP A 18 -22.08 3.61 0.67
C ASP A 18 -23.13 2.58 1.09
N GLY A 19 -22.72 1.31 1.28
CA GLY A 19 -23.57 0.20 1.70
C GLY A 19 -24.60 -0.25 0.65
N ARG A 20 -24.53 0.24 -0.58
CA ARG A 20 -25.45 -0.10 -1.68
C ARG A 20 -24.74 -0.71 -2.87
N ASP A 21 -23.46 -0.40 -3.03
CA ASP A 21 -22.61 -0.95 -4.05
C ASP A 21 -22.04 -2.30 -3.61
N ASP A 22 -22.24 -3.33 -4.45
CA ASP A 22 -21.82 -4.70 -4.18
C ASP A 22 -20.42 -5.04 -4.72
N ARG A 23 -19.77 -4.07 -5.39
CA ARG A 23 -18.41 -4.21 -5.91
C ARG A 23 -17.43 -4.42 -4.77
N ARG A 24 -16.44 -5.27 -5.03
CA ARG A 24 -15.34 -5.57 -4.11
C ARG A 24 -14.07 -5.75 -4.91
N TRP A 25 -12.97 -5.31 -4.33
CA TRP A 25 -11.65 -5.43 -4.91
C TRP A 25 -10.69 -6.05 -3.92
N TRP A 26 -9.67 -6.71 -4.44
CA TRP A 26 -8.52 -7.15 -3.66
C TRP A 26 -7.38 -6.16 -3.86
N GLY A 27 -6.92 -5.54 -2.77
CA GLY A 27 -5.66 -4.80 -2.77
C GLY A 27 -4.48 -5.78 -2.65
N GLY A 28 -3.45 -5.61 -3.46
CA GLY A 28 -2.23 -6.44 -3.39
C GLY A 28 -1.55 -6.37 -2.02
N CYS A 29 -1.66 -5.22 -1.36
CA CYS A 29 -1.06 -4.92 -0.07
C CYS A 29 -1.78 -3.77 0.65
N ALA A 30 -1.27 -3.36 1.81
CA ALA A 30 -1.77 -2.18 2.51
C ALA A 30 -1.71 -0.91 1.65
N TRP A 31 -0.62 -0.70 0.90
CA TRP A 31 -0.45 0.47 0.04
C TRP A 31 -1.44 0.46 -1.13
N ASP A 32 -1.55 -0.66 -1.83
CA ASP A 32 -2.53 -0.86 -2.90
C ASP A 32 -3.97 -0.66 -2.43
N SER A 33 -4.32 -1.08 -1.21
CA SER A 33 -5.67 -0.92 -0.67
C SER A 33 -6.08 0.56 -0.54
N PHE A 34 -5.15 1.44 -0.17
CA PHE A 34 -5.35 2.89 -0.22
C PHE A 34 -5.34 3.41 -1.67
N GLY A 35 -4.48 2.84 -2.52
CA GLY A 35 -4.41 3.15 -3.95
C GLY A 35 -5.73 2.91 -4.68
N ILE A 36 -6.48 1.85 -4.34
CA ILE A 36 -7.81 1.58 -4.91
C ILE A 36 -8.79 2.72 -4.61
N SER A 37 -8.84 3.18 -3.36
CA SER A 37 -9.69 4.33 -2.98
C SER A 37 -9.31 5.58 -3.76
N ALA A 38 -8.00 5.87 -3.86
CA ALA A 38 -7.50 7.02 -4.59
C ALA A 38 -7.83 6.96 -6.09
N ALA A 39 -7.60 5.83 -6.73
CA ALA A 39 -7.83 5.64 -8.16
C ALA A 39 -9.31 5.70 -8.55
N LEU A 40 -10.20 5.20 -7.68
CA LEU A 40 -11.64 5.24 -7.89
C LEU A 40 -12.28 6.57 -7.46
N GLY A 41 -11.60 7.37 -6.62
CA GLY A 41 -12.17 8.57 -6.02
C GLY A 41 -13.33 8.26 -5.07
N LEU A 42 -13.30 7.10 -4.41
CA LEU A 42 -14.39 6.61 -3.55
C LEU A 42 -13.95 6.49 -2.10
N ASP A 43 -14.87 6.81 -1.20
CA ASP A 43 -14.79 6.37 0.19
C ASP A 43 -15.05 4.86 0.25
N VAL A 44 -14.16 4.15 0.92
CA VAL A 44 -14.15 2.68 0.98
C VAL A 44 -13.97 2.19 2.41
N ARG A 45 -14.49 0.98 2.65
CA ARG A 45 -14.11 0.13 3.76
C ARG A 45 -13.01 -0.82 3.32
N ILE A 46 -11.91 -0.82 4.07
CA ILE A 46 -10.81 -1.78 3.93
C ILE A 46 -10.88 -2.77 5.09
N ASP A 47 -10.98 -4.05 4.79
CA ASP A 47 -10.93 -5.16 5.75
C ASP A 47 -9.62 -5.93 5.58
N THR A 48 -8.89 -6.10 6.69
CA THR A 48 -7.64 -6.86 6.78
C THR A 48 -7.46 -7.42 8.20
N ALA A 49 -6.33 -8.10 8.47
CA ALA A 49 -6.01 -8.60 9.80
C ALA A 49 -4.58 -8.23 10.19
N CYS A 50 -4.38 -7.87 11.46
CA CYS A 50 -3.06 -7.59 12.00
C CYS A 50 -2.24 -8.91 12.08
N PRO A 51 -1.07 -9.02 11.41
CA PRO A 51 -0.27 -10.24 11.46
C PRO A 51 0.27 -10.59 12.84
N ASN A 52 0.40 -9.62 13.76
CA ASN A 52 0.92 -9.89 15.11
C ASN A 52 -0.08 -10.63 15.99
N CYS A 53 -1.32 -10.11 16.07
CA CYS A 53 -2.32 -10.54 17.05
C CYS A 53 -3.59 -11.17 16.42
N GLY A 54 -3.72 -11.14 15.09
CA GLY A 54 -4.89 -11.67 14.38
C GLY A 54 -6.15 -10.80 14.45
N ALA A 55 -6.10 -9.65 15.12
CA ALA A 55 -7.24 -8.73 15.20
C ALA A 55 -7.68 -8.28 13.80
N GLN A 56 -8.99 -8.32 13.55
CA GLN A 56 -9.58 -7.79 12.32
C GLN A 56 -9.50 -6.27 12.35
N LEU A 57 -8.92 -5.69 11.31
CA LEU A 57 -8.82 -4.26 11.09
C LEU A 57 -9.82 -3.87 10.00
N ALA A 58 -10.74 -2.99 10.37
CA ALA A 58 -11.78 -2.49 9.48
C ALA A 58 -11.72 -0.95 9.45
N LEU A 59 -11.43 -0.39 8.29
CA LEU A 59 -11.10 1.03 8.16
C LEU A 59 -12.03 1.67 7.14
N ALA A 60 -12.80 2.67 7.57
CA ALA A 60 -13.48 3.58 6.65
C ALA A 60 -12.50 4.71 6.29
N ILE A 61 -12.07 4.74 5.03
CA ILE A 61 -11.12 5.73 4.50
C ILE A 61 -11.63 6.26 3.17
N GLY A 62 -11.01 7.32 2.68
CA GLY A 62 -11.34 7.90 1.39
C GLY A 62 -10.24 8.83 0.89
N PRO A 63 -10.40 9.44 -0.29
CA PRO A 63 -9.45 10.42 -0.81
C PRO A 63 -9.22 11.62 0.13
N ALA A 64 -10.23 11.97 0.94
CA ALA A 64 -10.16 13.04 1.94
C ALA A 64 -10.25 12.55 3.39
N THR A 65 -10.35 11.24 3.62
CA THR A 65 -10.53 10.64 4.94
C THR A 65 -9.36 9.70 5.26
N PRO A 66 -8.41 10.11 6.12
CA PRO A 66 -7.23 9.32 6.42
C PRO A 66 -7.53 8.12 7.32
N PRO A 67 -6.67 7.08 7.34
CA PRO A 67 -6.75 6.02 8.33
C PRO A 67 -6.42 6.53 9.76
N PRO A 68 -6.82 5.79 10.80
CA PRO A 68 -6.41 6.05 12.19
C PRO A 68 -4.89 6.19 12.34
N ALA A 69 -4.46 7.17 13.12
CA ALA A 69 -3.04 7.54 13.25
C ALA A 69 -2.16 6.48 13.92
N THR A 70 -2.74 5.55 14.68
CA THR A 70 -1.99 4.51 15.38
C THR A 70 -1.49 3.41 14.45
N LEU A 71 -2.19 3.17 13.33
CA LEU A 71 -1.90 2.04 12.45
C LEU A 71 -0.53 2.17 11.80
N ALA A 72 0.15 1.04 11.67
CA ALA A 72 1.46 0.95 11.05
C ALA A 72 1.46 -0.01 9.86
N VAL A 73 2.33 0.25 8.90
CA VAL A 73 2.55 -0.57 7.71
C VAL A 73 4.01 -1.01 7.69
N TRP A 74 4.22 -2.31 7.54
CA TRP A 74 5.54 -2.88 7.32
C TRP A 74 5.87 -2.92 5.83
N PHE A 75 7.05 -2.46 5.45
CA PHE A 75 7.61 -2.65 4.13
C PHE A 75 8.78 -3.65 4.24
N PRO A 76 8.72 -4.81 3.57
CA PRO A 76 9.69 -5.90 3.76
C PRO A 76 11.00 -5.71 3.00
N LYS A 77 11.00 -4.85 1.97
CA LYS A 77 12.09 -4.71 1.00
C LYS A 77 12.34 -3.25 0.68
N PRO A 78 13.61 -2.87 0.42
CA PRO A 78 13.93 -1.56 -0.14
C PRO A 78 13.22 -1.31 -1.48
N ALA A 79 12.99 -0.05 -1.81
CA ALA A 79 12.22 0.37 -2.97
C ALA A 79 12.85 0.01 -4.32
N ASP A 80 14.17 -0.23 -4.35
CA ASP A 80 14.86 -0.72 -5.54
C ASP A 80 14.57 -2.20 -5.86
N GLN A 81 14.01 -2.95 -4.91
CA GLN A 81 13.70 -4.38 -5.02
C GLN A 81 12.21 -4.70 -5.12
N TRP A 82 11.31 -3.71 -5.01
CA TRP A 82 9.87 -3.96 -5.03
C TRP A 82 9.39 -4.68 -6.29
N TRP A 83 10.09 -4.47 -7.40
CA TRP A 83 9.71 -5.00 -8.71
C TRP A 83 10.43 -6.30 -9.09
N ASP A 84 11.34 -6.79 -8.25
CA ASP A 84 12.04 -8.07 -8.48
C ASP A 84 11.08 -9.25 -8.29
N ASP A 85 10.23 -9.15 -7.26
CA ASP A 85 9.10 -10.05 -7.01
C ASP A 85 7.93 -9.23 -6.47
N VAL A 86 7.10 -8.75 -7.39
CA VAL A 86 5.97 -7.89 -7.07
C VAL A 86 4.98 -8.60 -6.15
N VAL A 87 4.68 -9.87 -6.44
CA VAL A 87 3.70 -10.65 -5.68
C VAL A 87 4.22 -10.93 -4.28
N GLY A 88 5.47 -11.39 -4.16
CA GLY A 88 6.11 -11.63 -2.86
C GLY A 88 6.23 -10.34 -2.04
N THR A 89 6.61 -9.23 -2.66
CA THR A 89 6.72 -7.93 -1.98
C THR A 89 5.37 -7.44 -1.48
N CYS A 90 4.34 -7.40 -2.33
CA CYS A 90 3.01 -6.93 -1.93
C CYS A 90 2.35 -7.86 -0.89
N THR A 91 2.59 -9.16 -1.01
CA THR A 91 2.16 -10.14 0.01
C THR A 91 2.80 -9.87 1.37
N MET A 92 3.90 -9.12 1.44
CA MET A 92 4.55 -8.80 2.71
C MET A 92 4.46 -7.34 3.14
N ILE A 93 3.90 -6.45 2.30
CA ILE A 93 3.49 -5.11 2.74
C ILE A 93 2.17 -5.22 3.52
N ARG A 94 2.27 -5.28 4.86
CA ARG A 94 1.15 -5.61 5.77
C ARG A 94 0.83 -4.47 6.73
N MET A 95 -0.41 -4.44 7.21
CA MET A 95 -0.91 -3.44 8.16
C MET A 95 -1.04 -4.04 9.56
N PHE A 96 -0.73 -3.23 10.58
CA PHE A 96 -0.69 -3.62 11.98
C PHE A 96 -1.45 -2.60 12.84
N CYS A 97 -1.88 -3.05 14.02
CA CYS A 97 -2.57 -2.21 15.00
C CYS A 97 -1.74 -0.95 15.34
N ASP A 98 -0.42 -1.15 15.48
CA ASP A 98 0.56 -0.11 15.75
C ASP A 98 1.99 -0.57 15.45
N ARG A 99 2.96 0.31 15.70
CA ARG A 99 4.40 0.04 15.54
C ARG A 99 4.91 -1.07 16.45
N SER A 100 4.43 -1.17 17.69
CA SER A 100 4.87 -2.19 18.64
C SER A 100 4.52 -3.59 18.14
N HIS A 101 3.35 -3.74 17.51
CA HIS A 101 2.94 -4.99 16.87
C HIS A 101 3.84 -5.35 15.68
N VAL A 102 4.33 -4.36 14.92
CA VAL A 102 5.30 -4.62 13.84
C VAL A 102 6.63 -5.11 14.42
N GLU A 103 7.13 -4.46 15.47
CA GLU A 103 8.39 -4.82 16.13
C GLU A 103 8.33 -6.22 16.75
N GLU A 104 7.24 -6.57 17.43
CA GLU A 104 7.06 -7.91 17.99
C GLU A 104 6.99 -8.98 16.91
N TRP A 105 6.13 -8.77 15.90
CA TRP A 105 5.93 -9.71 14.81
C TRP A 105 7.21 -9.90 14.00
N SER A 106 7.88 -8.82 13.60
CA SER A 106 9.09 -8.89 12.78
C SER A 106 10.21 -9.65 13.50
N ARG A 107 10.37 -9.42 14.81
CA ARG A 107 11.33 -10.17 15.64
C ARG A 107 10.97 -11.65 15.74
N ARG A 108 9.68 -11.98 15.93
CA ARG A 108 9.21 -13.36 16.05
C ARG A 108 9.36 -14.15 14.75
N GLU A 109 9.01 -13.54 13.62
CA GLU A 109 9.07 -14.16 12.29
C GLU A 109 10.44 -14.04 11.62
N GLY A 110 11.45 -13.51 12.32
CA GLY A 110 12.82 -13.35 11.81
C GLY A 110 12.93 -12.37 10.63
N GLN A 111 11.97 -11.46 10.48
CA GLN A 111 11.97 -10.45 9.41
C GLN A 111 13.06 -9.41 9.67
N ARG A 112 13.91 -9.18 8.68
CA ARG A 112 15.05 -8.26 8.78
C ARG A 112 15.10 -7.34 7.57
N GLY A 113 15.63 -6.13 7.78
CA GLY A 113 15.93 -5.18 6.70
C GLY A 113 14.72 -4.47 6.11
N GLY A 114 13.52 -4.63 6.67
CA GLY A 114 12.34 -3.83 6.32
C GLY A 114 12.21 -2.56 7.15
N GLN A 115 11.20 -1.74 6.82
CA GLN A 115 10.90 -0.51 7.55
C GLN A 115 9.42 -0.40 7.92
N THR A 116 9.18 0.25 9.06
CA THR A 116 7.85 0.55 9.57
C THR A 116 7.47 1.99 9.27
N VAL A 117 6.33 2.18 8.60
CA VAL A 117 5.76 3.48 8.21
C VAL A 117 4.38 3.64 8.82
N ASP A 118 4.01 4.84 9.23
CA ASP A 118 2.67 5.10 9.73
C ASP A 118 1.66 5.01 8.57
N ALA A 119 0.50 4.38 8.79
CA ALA A 119 -0.47 4.13 7.73
C ALA A 119 -0.95 5.43 7.05
N ILE A 120 -1.04 6.53 7.80
CA ILE A 120 -1.38 7.85 7.26
C ILE A 120 -0.37 8.35 6.23
N THR A 121 0.92 8.04 6.40
CA THR A 121 1.98 8.40 5.44
C THR A 121 1.84 7.60 4.15
N VAL A 122 1.52 6.30 4.26
CA VAL A 122 1.26 5.45 3.09
C VAL A 122 -0.01 5.90 2.36
N TRP A 123 -1.06 6.26 3.09
CA TRP A 123 -2.28 6.84 2.52
C TRP A 123 -2.00 8.15 1.77
N ARG A 124 -1.19 9.07 2.35
CA ARG A 124 -0.76 10.32 1.69
C ARG A 124 0.00 10.08 0.40
N LEU A 125 0.86 9.06 0.36
CA LEU A 125 1.56 8.64 -0.84
C LEU A 125 0.61 8.10 -1.91
N SER A 126 -0.40 7.33 -1.49
CA SER A 126 -1.31 6.61 -2.40
C SER A 126 -2.13 7.53 -3.29
N GLY A 127 -2.54 8.69 -2.78
CA GLY A 127 -3.29 9.70 -3.53
C GLY A 127 -2.62 10.11 -4.84
N PRO A 128 -1.46 10.80 -4.80
CA PRO A 128 -0.75 11.21 -6.00
C PRO A 128 -0.16 10.04 -6.80
N TRP A 129 0.12 8.89 -6.17
CA TRP A 129 0.69 7.73 -6.86
C TRP A 129 -0.32 6.97 -7.73
N TYR A 130 -1.57 6.84 -7.28
CA TYR A 130 -2.59 6.03 -7.97
C TYR A 130 -3.82 6.83 -8.44
N GLY A 131 -3.98 8.08 -8.02
CA GLY A 131 -5.22 8.84 -8.23
C GLY A 131 -5.58 9.11 -9.70
N ASP A 132 -4.61 9.07 -10.61
CA ASP A 132 -4.82 9.21 -12.05
C ASP A 132 -4.79 7.88 -12.82
N ARG A 133 -4.60 6.75 -12.12
CA ARG A 133 -4.32 5.43 -12.71
C ARG A 133 -5.42 4.90 -13.63
N LEU A 134 -6.66 5.34 -13.40
CA LEU A 134 -7.84 4.93 -14.18
C LEU A 134 -8.29 5.99 -15.20
N ARG A 135 -7.57 7.11 -15.32
CA ARG A 135 -7.90 8.13 -16.32
C ARG A 135 -7.61 7.62 -17.73
N PRO A 136 -8.43 7.95 -18.74
CA PRO A 136 -8.21 7.50 -20.12
C PRO A 136 -6.87 7.93 -20.73
N ASP A 137 -6.31 9.04 -20.25
CA ASP A 137 -5.04 9.62 -20.69
C ASP A 137 -3.86 9.23 -19.79
N TYR A 138 -4.04 8.23 -18.90
CA TYR A 138 -2.99 7.79 -18.00
C TYR A 138 -1.74 7.34 -18.77
N ALA A 139 -0.60 7.88 -18.35
CA ALA A 139 0.72 7.40 -18.71
C ALA A 139 1.49 7.04 -17.43
N ALA A 140 2.29 5.97 -17.49
CA ALA A 140 3.12 5.57 -16.36
C ALA A 140 4.02 6.73 -15.91
N HIS A 141 3.97 7.05 -14.61
CA HIS A 141 4.77 8.12 -14.03
C HIS A 141 6.26 7.82 -14.18
N THR A 142 7.05 8.87 -14.34
CA THR A 142 8.51 8.70 -14.39
C THR A 142 9.04 8.30 -13.03
N ARG A 143 10.19 7.62 -13.03
CA ARG A 143 10.90 7.28 -11.79
C ARG A 143 11.16 8.51 -10.93
N ASP A 144 11.56 9.63 -11.52
CA ASP A 144 11.89 10.84 -10.76
C ASP A 144 10.64 11.49 -10.16
N HIS A 145 9.51 11.46 -10.88
CA HIS A 145 8.22 11.87 -10.32
C HIS A 145 7.88 11.03 -9.08
N ASN A 146 7.89 9.71 -9.21
CA ASN A 146 7.59 8.78 -8.10
C ASN A 146 8.59 8.93 -6.94
N GLN A 147 9.87 9.18 -7.23
CA GLN A 147 10.86 9.42 -6.20
C GLN A 147 10.57 10.71 -5.43
N THR A 148 10.13 11.77 -6.10
CA THR A 148 9.70 13.02 -5.46
C THR A 148 8.50 12.80 -4.56
N LEU A 149 7.52 11.99 -4.96
CA LEU A 149 6.36 11.67 -4.11
C LEU A 149 6.76 10.97 -2.80
N LEU A 150 7.68 9.99 -2.87
CA LEU A 150 8.24 9.35 -1.68
C LEU A 150 8.90 10.37 -0.74
N GLN A 151 9.75 11.23 -1.29
CA GLN A 151 10.46 12.25 -0.51
C GLN A 151 9.50 13.26 0.15
N GLN A 152 8.47 13.70 -0.57
CA GLN A 152 7.44 14.61 -0.03
C GLN A 152 6.64 13.99 1.12
N CYS A 153 6.49 12.66 1.11
CA CYS A 153 5.88 11.91 2.21
C CYS A 153 6.87 11.62 3.37
N GLY A 154 8.12 12.10 3.29
CA GLY A 154 9.16 11.82 4.29
C GLY A 154 9.76 10.42 4.19
N LEU A 155 9.45 9.68 3.12
CA LEU A 155 10.02 8.37 2.82
C LEU A 155 11.37 8.57 2.11
N VAL A 156 12.40 8.80 2.92
CA VAL A 156 13.75 9.21 2.49
C VAL A 156 14.83 8.25 2.98
N GLY A 157 16.01 8.32 2.35
CA GLY A 157 17.14 7.43 2.64
C GLY A 157 17.20 6.24 1.68
N ASP A 158 18.20 5.39 1.87
CA ASP A 158 18.54 4.33 0.90
C ASP A 158 17.42 3.30 0.73
N PHE A 159 16.66 3.02 1.79
CA PHE A 159 15.52 2.11 1.73
C PHE A 159 14.42 2.58 0.77
N TRP A 160 14.24 3.89 0.58
CA TRP A 160 13.17 4.47 -0.26
C TRP A 160 13.68 4.95 -1.62
N ARG A 161 14.87 4.51 -2.03
CA ARG A 161 15.45 4.89 -3.31
C ARG A 161 14.91 3.97 -4.41
N LEU A 162 14.18 4.54 -5.37
CA LEU A 162 13.70 3.81 -6.54
C LEU A 162 14.86 3.43 -7.47
N PRO A 163 14.76 2.29 -8.18
CA PRO A 163 15.85 1.78 -9.01
C PRO A 163 16.17 2.76 -10.14
N ARG A 164 17.44 2.81 -10.56
CA ARG A 164 17.90 3.72 -11.62
C ARG A 164 17.50 3.27 -13.02
N THR A 165 17.36 1.96 -13.22
CA THR A 165 16.92 1.36 -14.48
C THR A 165 15.47 0.89 -14.33
N ARG A 166 14.64 1.13 -15.35
CA ARG A 166 13.24 0.67 -15.34
C ARG A 166 13.23 -0.86 -15.18
N PRO A 167 12.44 -1.43 -14.26
CA PRO A 167 12.29 -2.88 -14.18
C PRO A 167 11.79 -3.41 -15.52
N ALA A 168 12.23 -4.61 -15.91
CA ALA A 168 11.87 -5.21 -17.20
C ALA A 168 10.35 -5.48 -17.34
N ARG A 169 9.60 -5.46 -16.23
CA ARG A 169 8.13 -5.63 -16.18
C ARG A 169 7.53 -4.79 -15.04
N GLU A 170 7.00 -3.62 -15.36
CA GLU A 170 5.87 -3.08 -14.60
C GLU A 170 4.60 -3.73 -15.18
N PRO A 171 3.77 -4.44 -14.38
CA PRO A 171 2.46 -4.81 -14.86
C PRO A 171 1.60 -3.54 -14.92
N GLY A 172 1.11 -3.27 -16.13
CA GLY A 172 0.20 -2.17 -16.46
C GLY A 172 -1.03 -2.11 -15.58
#